data_AF-A0A352B055-F1
#
_entry.id   AF-A0A352B055-F1
#
_cell.length_a   1.000
_cell.length_b   1.000
_cell.length_c   1.000
_cell.angle_alpha   90.00
_cell.angle_beta   90.00
_cell.angle_gamma   90.00
#
_symmetry.space_group_name_H-M   'P 1'
#
loop_
_entity.id
_entity.type
_entity.pdbx_description
1 polymer ?
#
loop_
_entity_poly.entity_id
_entity_poly.type
_entity_poly.pdbx_seq_one_letter_code
_entity_poly.pdbx_strand_id
1 'polypeptide(L)'
;VFVNTMLAAVVSGSILGIVGVAIGTLIRNQMLAITGSLIYLFVVDPILLTLVPDAGKWLPSGLITAMLALDIQAPELGIDTANYLPPLTATLVLLGYGVVFGVVAIATSLRRDID
;
A
#
# COMPACT_ATOMS: atom_id res chain seq x y z
N VAL A 1 -22.97 -1.96 0.36
CA VAL A 1 -21.85 -2.29 -0.56
C VAL A 1 -21.28 -1.02 -1.19
N PHE A 2 -22.04 -0.30 -2.03
CA PHE A 2 -21.54 0.84 -2.84
C PHE A 2 -20.82 1.95 -2.04
N VAL A 3 -21.38 2.38 -0.90
CA VAL A 3 -20.77 3.43 -0.04
C VAL A 3 -19.44 2.97 0.57
N ASN A 4 -19.36 1.69 0.98
CA ASN A 4 -18.14 1.13 1.56
C ASN A 4 -17.02 1.03 0.51
N THR A 5 -17.36 0.60 -0.71
CA THR A 5 -16.41 0.50 -1.82
C THR A 5 -15.90 1.88 -2.25
N MET A 6 -16.78 2.88 -2.31
CA MET A 6 -16.41 4.25 -2.66
C MET A 6 -15.49 4.88 -1.61
N LEU A 7 -15.81 4.72 -0.32
CA LEU A 7 -14.98 5.24 0.76
C LEU A 7 -13.61 4.57 0.77
N ALA A 8 -13.58 3.24 0.63
CA ALA A 8 -12.34 2.49 0.54
C ALA A 8 -11.51 2.89 -0.69
N ALA A 9 -12.11 3.11 -1.86
CA ALA A 9 -11.41 3.58 -3.07
C ALA A 9 -10.82 4.98 -2.89
N VAL A 10 -11.56 5.91 -2.28
CA VAL A 10 -11.06 7.26 -1.98
C VAL A 10 -9.89 7.19 -1.00
N VAL A 11 -10.01 6.40 0.06
CA VAL A 11 -8.95 6.28 1.08
C VAL A 11 -7.71 5.60 0.54
N SER A 12 -7.84 4.42 -0.11
CA SER A 12 -6.68 3.73 -0.71
C SER A 12 -6.04 4.56 -1.81
N GLY A 13 -6.85 5.17 -2.69
CA GLY A 13 -6.35 6.02 -3.77
C GLY A 13 -5.58 7.24 -3.25
N SER A 14 -6.09 7.89 -2.20
CA SER A 14 -5.39 9.02 -1.58
C SER A 14 -4.06 8.59 -0.98
N ILE A 15 -4.03 7.47 -0.28
CA ILE A 15 -2.81 6.96 0.36
C ILE A 15 -1.78 6.55 -0.68
N LEU A 16 -2.17 5.76 -1.68
CA LEU A 16 -1.28 5.36 -2.77
C LEU A 16 -0.78 6.56 -3.56
N GLY A 17 -1.61 7.59 -3.74
CA GLY A 17 -1.21 8.86 -4.33
C GLY A 17 -0.10 9.55 -3.53
N ILE A 18 -0.27 9.67 -2.20
CA ILE A 18 0.75 10.25 -1.30
C ILE A 18 2.04 9.44 -1.36
N VAL A 19 1.94 8.10 -1.31
CA VAL A 19 3.11 7.21 -1.39
C VAL A 19 3.82 7.37 -2.74
N GLY A 20 3.09 7.45 -3.86
CA GLY A 20 3.68 7.68 -5.18
C GLY A 20 4.42 9.02 -5.27
N VAL A 21 3.85 10.09 -4.73
CA VAL A 21 4.50 11.41 -4.64
C VAL A 21 5.75 11.35 -3.76
N ALA A 22 5.67 10.67 -2.60
CA ALA A 22 6.80 10.49 -1.71
C ALA A 22 7.95 9.74 -2.41
N ILE A 23 7.67 8.64 -3.10
CA ILE A 23 8.69 7.89 -3.83
C ILE A 23 9.32 8.74 -4.95
N GLY A 24 8.50 9.46 -5.73
CA GLY A 24 8.97 10.31 -6.83
C GLY A 24 9.83 11.49 -6.37
N THR A 25 9.57 12.03 -5.18
CA THR A 25 10.37 13.12 -4.59
C THR A 25 11.67 12.61 -3.97
N LEU A 26 11.65 11.41 -3.37
CA LEU A 26 12.82 10.79 -2.76
C LEU A 26 13.84 10.32 -3.81
N ILE A 27 13.38 9.66 -4.87
CA ILE A 27 14.25 9.04 -5.88
C ILE A 27 14.60 10.04 -6.99
N ARG A 28 15.89 10.37 -7.12
CA ARG A 28 16.39 11.32 -8.14
C ARG A 28 16.15 10.87 -9.57
N ASN A 29 16.17 9.56 -9.82
CA ASN A 29 15.95 8.99 -11.15
C ASN A 29 14.47 8.62 -11.31
N GLN A 30 13.73 9.42 -12.08
CA GLN A 30 12.30 9.21 -12.32
C GLN A 30 11.99 7.84 -12.92
N MET A 31 12.83 7.34 -13.83
CA MET A 31 12.64 6.02 -14.42
C MET A 31 12.74 4.93 -13.36
N LEU A 32 13.72 5.02 -12.46
CA LEU A 32 13.83 4.07 -11.33
C LEU A 32 12.67 4.19 -10.35
N ALA A 33 12.18 5.41 -10.09
CA ALA A 33 11.06 5.64 -9.20
C ALA A 33 9.78 4.97 -9.73
N ILE A 34 9.47 5.18 -11.01
CA ILE A 34 8.29 4.60 -11.65
C ILE A 34 8.45 3.09 -11.79
N THR A 35 9.53 2.63 -12.43
CA THR A 35 9.75 1.20 -12.68
C THR A 35 9.86 0.40 -11.38
N GLY A 36 10.56 0.92 -10.36
CA GLY A 36 10.67 0.28 -9.06
C GLY A 36 9.32 0.16 -8.35
N SER A 37 8.49 1.20 -8.40
CA SER A 37 7.14 1.18 -7.82
C SER A 37 6.24 0.15 -8.52
N LEU A 38 6.30 0.09 -9.85
CA LEU A 38 5.53 -0.89 -10.63
C LEU A 38 5.99 -2.33 -10.36
N ILE A 39 7.31 -2.57 -10.33
CA ILE A 39 7.86 -3.89 -9.98
C ILE A 39 7.41 -4.29 -8.58
N TYR A 40 7.45 -3.37 -7.62
CA TYR A 40 6.99 -3.66 -6.28
C TYR A 40 5.51 -4.06 -6.25
N LEU A 41 4.63 -3.22 -6.82
CA LEU A 41 3.17 -3.43 -6.78
C LEU A 41 2.71 -4.65 -7.58
N PHE A 42 3.33 -4.95 -8.72
CA PHE A 42 2.83 -5.97 -9.63
C PHE A 42 3.63 -7.27 -9.63
N VAL A 43 4.82 -7.29 -9.03
CA VAL A 43 5.68 -8.48 -9.00
C VAL A 43 6.00 -8.86 -7.57
N VAL A 44 6.68 -7.97 -6.82
CA VAL A 44 7.16 -8.31 -5.47
C VAL A 44 6.00 -8.59 -4.53
N ASP A 45 5.02 -7.70 -4.50
CA ASP A 45 3.89 -7.76 -3.58
C ASP A 45 3.00 -9.02 -3.81
N PRO A 46 2.58 -9.36 -5.05
CA PRO A 46 1.88 -10.62 -5.32
C PRO A 46 2.70 -11.87 -5.01
N ILE A 47 4.01 -11.84 -5.25
CA ILE A 47 4.90 -12.96 -4.91
C ILE A 47 4.98 -13.13 -3.38
N LEU A 48 5.11 -12.05 -2.63
CA LEU A 48 5.14 -12.11 -1.17
C LEU A 48 3.82 -12.60 -0.57
N LEU A 49 2.68 -12.21 -1.16
CA LEU A 49 1.37 -12.72 -0.76
C LEU A 49 1.26 -14.24 -0.88
N THR A 50 1.86 -14.82 -1.94
CA THR A 50 1.79 -16.27 -2.18
C THR A 50 2.82 -17.06 -1.38
N LEU A 51 4.03 -16.51 -1.20
CA LEU A 51 5.13 -17.20 -0.50
C LEU A 51 5.08 -17.04 1.03
N VAL A 52 4.56 -15.92 1.53
CA VAL A 52 4.52 -15.60 2.97
C VAL A 52 3.13 -15.06 3.35
N PRO A 53 2.11 -15.93 3.42
CA PRO A 53 0.72 -15.52 3.68
C PRO A 53 0.56 -14.72 4.98
N ASP A 54 1.35 -15.05 6.02
CA ASP A 54 1.35 -14.36 7.31
C ASP A 54 1.77 -12.89 7.22
N ALA A 55 2.66 -12.57 6.28
CA ALA A 55 3.09 -11.19 6.02
C ALA A 55 2.08 -10.45 5.13
N GLY A 56 1.26 -11.19 4.37
CA GLY A 56 0.32 -10.65 3.40
C GLY A 56 -0.65 -9.62 3.98
N LYS A 57 -1.08 -9.80 5.22
CA LYS A 57 -1.98 -8.86 5.92
C LYS A 57 -1.38 -7.45 6.14
N TRP A 58 -0.06 -7.29 6.08
CA TRP A 58 0.63 -6.01 6.27
C TRP A 58 1.12 -5.39 4.95
N LEU A 59 0.99 -6.13 3.85
CA LEU A 59 1.35 -5.65 2.52
C LEU A 59 0.31 -4.65 2.02
N PRO A 60 0.69 -3.67 1.19
CA PRO A 60 -0.25 -2.68 0.66
C PRO A 60 -1.48 -3.29 -0.02
N SER A 61 -1.30 -4.31 -0.85
CA SER A 61 -2.43 -5.01 -1.51
C SER A 61 -3.33 -5.76 -0.52
N GLY A 62 -2.73 -6.39 0.49
CA GLY A 62 -3.46 -7.11 1.54
C GLY A 62 -4.26 -6.17 2.42
N LEU A 63 -3.69 -5.01 2.79
CA LEU A 63 -4.38 -3.96 3.53
C LEU A 63 -5.54 -3.36 2.73
N ILE A 64 -5.37 -3.15 1.42
CA ILE A 64 -6.45 -2.64 0.55
C ILE A 64 -7.58 -3.68 0.45
N THR A 65 -7.23 -4.95 0.24
CA THR A 65 -8.20 -6.07 0.19
C THR A 65 -8.98 -6.19 1.51
N ALA A 66 -8.26 -6.14 2.64
CA ALA A 66 -8.83 -6.17 3.98
C ALA A 66 -9.75 -4.98 4.27
N MET A 67 -9.33 -3.76 3.89
CA MET A 67 -10.11 -2.53 4.05
C MET A 67 -11.42 -2.57 3.25
N LEU A 68 -11.40 -3.14 2.04
CA LEU A 68 -12.60 -3.29 1.22
C LEU A 68 -13.57 -4.33 1.80
N ALA A 69 -13.18 -5.05 2.86
CA ALA A 69 -13.88 -6.20 3.41
C ALA A 69 -14.24 -7.21 2.32
N LEU A 70 -13.34 -7.38 1.34
CA LEU A 70 -13.53 -8.36 0.28
C LEU A 70 -13.23 -9.73 0.85
N ASP A 71 -14.26 -10.56 0.93
CA ASP A 71 -14.11 -11.95 1.31
C ASP A 71 -13.63 -12.76 0.10
N ILE A 72 -12.32 -12.72 -0.15
CA ILE A 72 -11.68 -13.48 -1.23
C ILE A 72 -11.19 -14.78 -0.64
N GLN A 73 -11.86 -15.87 -0.99
CA GLN A 73 -11.47 -17.23 -0.63
C GLN A 73 -10.90 -17.89 -1.89
N ALA A 74 -9.57 -17.98 -1.97
CA ALA A 74 -8.89 -18.72 -3.03
C ALA A 74 -7.93 -19.74 -2.41
N PRO A 75 -8.46 -20.87 -1.88
CA PRO A 75 -7.67 -21.89 -1.20
C PRO A 75 -6.58 -22.49 -2.10
N GLU A 76 -6.84 -22.56 -3.41
CA GLU A 76 -5.90 -23.07 -4.43
C GLU A 76 -4.65 -22.19 -4.60
N LEU A 77 -4.73 -20.91 -4.22
CA LEU A 77 -3.62 -19.96 -4.24
C LEU A 77 -3.04 -19.71 -2.84
N GLY A 78 -3.50 -20.45 -1.81
CA GLY A 78 -3.10 -20.23 -0.42
C GLY A 78 -3.58 -18.91 0.19
N ILE A 79 -4.54 -18.24 -0.46
CA ILE A 79 -5.07 -16.95 -0.02
C ILE A 79 -6.31 -17.21 0.86
N ASP A 80 -6.13 -17.04 2.16
CA ASP A 80 -7.21 -17.04 3.15
C ASP A 80 -7.35 -15.65 3.78
N THR A 81 -8.32 -14.89 3.28
CA THR A 81 -8.60 -13.52 3.75
C THR A 81 -9.19 -13.51 5.18
N ALA A 82 -9.59 -14.67 5.75
CA ALA A 82 -10.07 -14.74 7.13
C ALA A 82 -9.00 -14.35 8.16
N ASN A 83 -7.71 -14.45 7.80
CA ASN A 83 -6.58 -14.08 8.64
C ASN A 83 -6.14 -12.61 8.49
N TYR A 84 -6.84 -11.83 7.66
CA TYR A 84 -6.47 -10.44 7.40
C TYR A 84 -6.97 -9.53 8.52
N LEU A 85 -6.37 -8.34 8.60
CA LEU A 85 -6.74 -7.34 9.62
C LEU A 85 -8.22 -6.93 9.46
N PRO A 86 -8.92 -6.63 10.57
CA PRO A 86 -10.25 -6.05 10.49
C PRO A 86 -10.25 -4.80 9.61
N PRO A 87 -11.32 -4.53 8.83
CA PRO A 87 -11.32 -3.47 7.82
C PRO A 87 -10.88 -2.10 8.36
N LEU A 88 -11.38 -1.72 9.55
CA LEU A 88 -11.00 -0.47 10.21
C LEU A 88 -9.51 -0.43 10.60
N THR A 89 -8.99 -1.53 11.14
CA THR A 89 -7.56 -1.64 11.50
C THR A 89 -6.68 -1.57 10.25
N ALA A 90 -7.07 -2.25 9.18
CA ALA A 90 -6.37 -2.19 7.89
C ALA A 90 -6.34 -0.76 7.33
N THR A 91 -7.46 -0.03 7.40
CA THR A 91 -7.53 1.38 7.02
C THR A 91 -6.56 2.25 7.83
N LEU A 92 -6.54 2.10 9.15
CA LEU A 92 -5.67 2.88 10.02
C LEU A 92 -4.19 2.58 9.78
N VAL A 93 -3.83 1.31 9.57
CA VAL A 93 -2.46 0.91 9.24
C VAL A 93 -2.03 1.50 7.90
N LEU A 94 -2.89 1.41 6.88
CA LEU A 94 -2.61 1.97 5.56
C LEU A 94 -2.45 3.51 5.62
N LEU A 95 -3.30 4.20 6.38
CA LEU A 95 -3.15 5.64 6.63
C LEU A 95 -1.82 5.94 7.32
N GLY A 96 -1.43 5.13 8.30
CA GLY A 96 -0.13 5.21 8.96
C GLY A 96 1.04 5.15 7.98
N TYR A 97 1.00 4.24 7.00
CA TYR A 97 2.01 4.20 5.94
C TYR A 97 2.05 5.49 5.13
N GLY A 98 0.89 5.99 4.69
CA GLY A 98 0.83 7.27 3.96
C GLY A 98 1.45 8.43 4.73
N VAL A 99 1.15 8.53 6.03
CA VAL A 99 1.73 9.56 6.91
C VAL A 99 3.24 9.40 7.04
N VAL A 100 3.73 8.19 7.29
CA VAL A 100 5.18 7.93 7.45
C VAL A 100 5.93 8.27 6.16
N PHE A 101 5.47 7.77 5.01
CA PHE A 101 6.11 8.08 3.72
C PHE A 101 6.05 9.57 3.39
N GLY A 102 4.92 10.23 3.65
CA GLY A 102 4.78 11.68 3.47
C GLY A 102 5.72 12.49 4.35
N VAL A 103 5.83 12.16 5.64
CA VAL A 103 6.74 12.84 6.58
C VAL A 103 8.20 12.63 6.16
N VAL A 104 8.59 11.42 5.77
CA VAL A 104 9.95 11.13 5.28
C VAL A 104 10.26 11.94 4.02
N ALA A 105 9.33 12.01 3.06
CA ALA A 105 9.50 12.80 1.86
C ALA A 105 9.64 14.30 2.16
N ILE A 106 8.80 14.85 3.04
CA ILE A 106 8.86 16.26 3.45
C ILE A 106 10.20 16.56 4.15
N ALA A 107 10.57 15.76 5.15
CA ALA A 107 11.78 15.97 5.95
C ALA A 107 13.07 15.87 5.12
N THR A 108 13.10 14.96 4.14
CA THR A 108 14.25 14.84 3.23
C THR A 108 14.26 15.92 2.16
N SER A 109 13.10 16.34 1.65
CA SER A 109 13.01 17.42 0.65
C SER A 109 13.40 18.78 1.24
N LEU A 110 12.93 19.11 2.44
CA LEU A 110 13.31 20.35 3.16
C LEU A 110 14.81 20.48 3.40
N ARG A 111 15.51 19.35 3.63
CA ARG A 111 16.97 19.34 3.80
C ARG A 111 17.71 19.54 2.47
N ARG A 112 17.08 19.29 1.33
CA ARG A 112 17.69 19.41 -0.01
C ARG A 112 17.70 20.84 -0.54
N ASP A 113 16.87 21.72 0.02
CA ASP A 113 16.80 23.13 -0.38
C ASP A 113 17.86 24.01 0.32
N ILE A 114 18.63 23.44 1.24
CA ILE A 114 19.64 24.14 2.05
C ILE A 114 21.07 23.95 1.50
N ASP A 115 21.24 23.14 0.45
CA ASP A 115 22.48 22.92 -0.30
C ASP A 115 22.46 23.71 -1.62
#